data_AF-A0A1F8P9B9-F1
#
_entry.id   AF-A0A1F8P9B9-F1
#
_cell.length_a   1.000
_cell.length_b   1.000
_cell.length_c   1.000
_cell.angle_alpha   90.00
_cell.angle_beta   90.00
_cell.angle_gamma   90.00
#
_symmetry.space_group_name_H-M   'P 1'
#
loop_
_entity.id
_entity.type
_entity.pdbx_description
1 polymer ?
#
loop_
_entity_poly.entity_id
_entity_poly.type
_entity_poly.pdbx_seq_one_letter_code
_entity_poly.pdbx_strand_id
1 'polypeptide(L)'
;MPDWTFITKHAVLLSLIAAHPRITARELATRLSITERAIRKIIADLYTAGYIGKKREGRGVKYSINPDLPLRQETHRKFPVGDMLTSLGWKKPRQDK
;
A
#
# COMPACT_ATOMS: atom_id res chain seq x y z
N MET A 1 24.31 5.90 4.67
CA MET A 1 23.99 4.49 4.99
C MET A 1 22.49 4.33 4.91
N PRO A 2 21.91 3.17 4.58
CA PRO A 2 20.47 3.00 4.70
C PRO A 2 20.11 3.11 6.19
N ASP A 3 19.37 4.15 6.56
CA ASP A 3 18.83 4.27 7.92
C ASP A 3 17.93 3.08 8.20
N TRP A 4 18.13 2.45 9.37
CA TRP A 4 17.35 1.30 9.75
C TRP A 4 15.88 1.72 9.96
N THR A 5 14.96 1.02 9.30
CA THR A 5 13.53 1.31 9.38
C THR A 5 12.78 0.09 9.88
N PHE A 6 11.87 0.31 10.83
CA PHE A 6 10.99 -0.75 11.35
C PHE A 6 9.97 -1.23 10.31
N ILE A 7 9.53 -0.31 9.43
CA ILE A 7 8.46 -0.57 8.46
C ILE A 7 9.08 -0.77 7.07
N THR A 8 8.76 -1.91 6.45
CA THR A 8 9.23 -2.21 5.08
C THR A 8 8.70 -1.21 4.06
N LYS A 9 9.42 -1.00 2.96
CA LYS A 9 8.95 -0.16 1.85
C LYS A 9 7.58 -0.58 1.30
N HIS A 10 7.25 -1.87 1.35
CA HIS A 10 5.92 -2.37 0.97
C HIS A 10 4.82 -1.83 1.89
N ALA A 11 5.03 -1.88 3.20
CA ALA A 11 4.06 -1.38 4.18
C ALA A 11 3.91 0.15 4.12
N VAL A 12 5.01 0.90 3.94
CA VAL A 12 4.94 2.36 3.75
C VAL A 12 4.21 2.71 2.44
N LEU A 13 4.46 1.98 1.36
CA LEU A 13 3.78 2.25 0.08
C LEU A 13 2.28 1.93 0.18
N LEU A 14 1.93 0.81 0.83
CA LEU A 14 0.54 0.44 1.07
C LEU A 14 -0.19 1.49 1.90
N SER A 15 0.43 2.04 2.95
CA SER A 15 -0.18 3.09 3.77
C SER A 15 -0.37 4.40 2.99
N LEU A 16 0.57 4.78 2.14
CA LEU A 16 0.43 5.94 1.25
C LEU A 16 -0.71 5.76 0.23
N ILE A 17 -0.86 4.56 -0.34
CA ILE A 17 -2.00 4.25 -1.22
C ILE A 17 -3.32 4.32 -0.45
N ALA A 18 -3.35 3.79 0.78
CA ALA A 18 -4.54 3.80 1.63
C ALA A 18 -4.98 5.23 1.99
N ALA A 19 -4.03 6.13 2.24
CA ALA A 19 -4.28 7.54 2.51
C ALA A 19 -4.63 8.36 1.24
N HIS A 20 -4.04 8.01 0.09
CA HIS A 20 -4.21 8.72 -1.16
C HIS A 20 -4.50 7.76 -2.33
N PRO A 21 -5.76 7.33 -2.52
CA PRO A 21 -6.11 6.32 -3.52
C PRO A 21 -5.77 6.68 -4.98
N ARG A 22 -5.56 7.96 -5.29
CA ARG A 22 -5.19 8.45 -6.64
C ARG A 22 -3.71 8.80 -6.78
N ILE A 23 -2.87 8.47 -5.78
CA ILE A 23 -1.45 8.80 -5.80
C ILE A 23 -0.74 8.11 -6.97
N THR A 24 0.11 8.86 -7.66
CA THR A 24 0.85 8.37 -8.82
C THR A 24 2.15 7.70 -8.41
N ALA A 25 2.69 6.82 -9.28
CA ALA A 25 3.99 6.20 -9.06
C ALA A 25 5.12 7.26 -8.95
N ARG A 26 4.99 8.38 -9.67
CA ARG A 26 5.90 9.53 -9.59
C ARG A 26 5.85 10.21 -8.23
N GLU A 27 4.68 10.51 -7.70
CA GLU A 27 4.54 11.11 -6.36
C GLU A 27 5.07 10.19 -5.27
N LEU A 28 4.80 8.88 -5.37
CA LEU A 28 5.34 7.88 -4.45
C LEU A 28 6.87 7.83 -4.50
N ALA A 29 7.46 7.89 -5.70
CA ALA A 29 8.91 7.92 -5.89
C ALA A 29 9.54 9.14 -5.22
N THR A 30 8.93 10.32 -5.38
CA THR A 30 9.37 11.55 -4.71
C THR A 30 9.26 11.45 -3.19
N ARG A 31 8.15 10.95 -2.65
CA ARG A 31 7.92 10.84 -1.19
C ARG A 31 8.83 9.82 -0.52
N LEU A 32 9.16 8.72 -1.20
CA LEU A 32 9.94 7.62 -0.64
C LEU A 32 11.43 7.67 -1.00
N SER A 33 11.83 8.68 -1.78
CA SER A 33 13.19 8.87 -2.30
C SER A 33 13.75 7.62 -2.97
N ILE A 34 12.92 6.93 -3.76
CA ILE A 34 13.31 5.75 -4.55
C ILE A 34 12.84 5.89 -6.00
N THR A 35 13.39 5.07 -6.89
CA THR A 35 13.09 5.18 -8.33
C THR A 35 11.64 4.81 -8.63
N GLU A 36 11.05 5.45 -9.65
CA GLU A 36 9.70 5.10 -10.11
C GLU A 36 9.61 3.64 -10.58
N ARG A 37 10.71 3.08 -11.11
CA ARG A 37 10.81 1.65 -11.44
C ARG A 37 10.63 0.77 -10.20
N ALA A 38 11.28 1.10 -9.08
CA ALA A 38 11.13 0.38 -7.82
C ALA A 38 9.70 0.48 -7.28
N ILE A 39 9.10 1.67 -7.33
CA ILE A 39 7.70 1.88 -6.96
C ILE A 39 6.77 1.01 -7.79
N ARG A 40 6.92 1.01 -9.11
CA ARG A 40 6.08 0.20 -10.01
C ARG A 40 6.23 -1.30 -9.74
N LYS A 41 7.43 -1.76 -9.38
CA LYS A 41 7.66 -3.14 -8.95
C LYS A 41 6.88 -3.46 -7.68
N ILE A 42 6.99 -2.62 -6.64
CA ILE A 42 6.24 -2.81 -5.39
C ILE A 42 4.72 -2.78 -5.62
N ILE A 43 4.23 -1.87 -6.46
CA ILE A 43 2.80 -1.82 -6.84
C ILE A 43 2.38 -3.12 -7.53
N ALA A 44 3.20 -3.64 -8.44
CA ALA A 44 2.92 -4.91 -9.13
C ALA A 44 2.90 -6.08 -8.14
N ASP A 45 3.84 -6.12 -7.19
CA ASP A 45 3.92 -7.14 -6.15
C ASP A 45 2.66 -7.11 -5.27
N LEU A 46 2.25 -5.92 -4.78
CA LEU A 46 1.03 -5.74 -3.99
C LEU A 46 -0.25 -6.08 -4.76
N TYR A 47 -0.31 -5.74 -6.05
CA TYR A 47 -1.45 -6.03 -6.91
C TYR A 47 -1.59 -7.53 -7.18
N THR A 48 -0.49 -8.18 -7.55
CA THR A 48 -0.45 -9.64 -7.79
C THR A 48 -0.78 -10.41 -6.51
N ALA A 49 -0.38 -9.87 -5.36
CA ALA A 49 -0.69 -10.39 -4.05
C ALA A 49 -2.15 -10.19 -3.60
N GLY A 50 -2.94 -9.37 -4.30
CA GLY A 50 -4.32 -9.05 -3.96
C GLY A 50 -4.51 -7.98 -2.88
N TYR A 51 -3.43 -7.39 -2.35
CA TYR A 51 -3.53 -6.33 -1.33
C TYR A 51 -4.08 -5.03 -1.88
N ILE A 52 -3.87 -4.78 -3.18
CA ILE A 52 -4.42 -3.60 -3.85
C ILE A 52 -5.18 -4.00 -5.11
N GLY A 53 -6.29 -3.32 -5.36
CA GLY A 53 -6.94 -3.25 -6.66
C GLY A 53 -6.53 -1.98 -7.40
N LYS A 54 -6.72 -1.96 -8.72
CA LYS A 54 -6.53 -0.76 -9.55
C LYS A 54 -7.71 -0.62 -10.52
N LYS A 55 -8.32 0.55 -10.57
CA LYS A 55 -9.39 0.90 -11.51
C LYS A 55 -9.00 2.16 -12.27
N ARG A 56 -9.14 2.16 -13.59
CA ARG A 56 -8.92 3.36 -14.40
C ARG A 56 -10.08 4.34 -14.17
N GLU A 57 -9.76 5.57 -13.78
CA GLU A 57 -10.71 6.67 -13.64
C GLU A 57 -10.21 7.85 -14.47
N GLY A 58 -10.82 8.05 -15.65
CA GLY A 58 -10.39 9.06 -16.62
C GLY A 58 -8.94 8.87 -17.08
N ARG A 59 -8.11 9.89 -16.83
CA ARG A 59 -6.67 9.89 -17.15
C ARG A 59 -5.79 9.22 -16.08
N GLY A 60 -6.36 8.85 -14.94
CA GLY A 60 -5.63 8.30 -13.80
C GLY A 60 -6.04 6.88 -13.41
N VAL A 61 -5.38 6.37 -12.38
CA VAL A 61 -5.72 5.12 -11.70
C VAL A 61 -6.15 5.46 -10.29
N LYS A 62 -7.26 4.87 -9.86
CA LYS A 62 -7.66 4.83 -8.45
C LYS A 62 -7.39 3.44 -7.91
N TYR A 63 -6.60 3.37 -6.86
CA TYR A 63 -6.31 2.16 -6.13
C TYR A 63 -7.39 1.89 -5.08
N SER A 64 -7.59 0.62 -4.76
CA SER A 64 -8.36 0.16 -3.60
C SER A 64 -7.47 -0.75 -2.75
N ILE A 65 -7.73 -0.81 -1.44
CA ILE A 65 -7.04 -1.71 -0.52
C ILE A 65 -7.95 -2.90 -0.23
N ASN A 66 -7.37 -4.10 -0.12
CA ASN A 66 -8.01 -5.25 0.50
C ASN A 66 -7.50 -5.38 1.95
N PRO A 67 -8.22 -4.83 2.93
CA PRO A 67 -7.73 -4.76 4.31
C PRO A 67 -7.80 -6.10 5.03
N ASP A 68 -8.58 -7.05 4.54
CA ASP A 68 -8.86 -8.29 5.25
C ASP A 68 -7.81 -9.38 4.92
N LEU A 69 -6.89 -9.11 3.98
CA LEU A 69 -5.79 -10.01 3.69
C LEU A 69 -4.76 -10.00 4.83
N PRO A 70 -4.25 -11.17 5.23
CA PRO A 70 -3.27 -11.29 6.31
C PRO A 70 -1.92 -10.71 5.90
N LEU A 71 -1.08 -10.31 6.85
CA LEU A 71 0.32 -9.99 6.60
C LEU A 71 1.07 -11.24 6.07
N ARG A 72 1.91 -11.07 5.04
CA ARG A 72 2.61 -12.20 4.37
C ARG A 72 3.61 -12.93 5.26
N GLN A 73 4.20 -12.26 6.25
CA GLN A 73 5.19 -12.89 7.12
C GLN A 73 4.55 -13.99 7.95
N GLU A 74 5.22 -15.14 8.02
CA GLU A 74 4.70 -16.37 8.61
C GLU A 74 4.25 -16.20 10.06
N THR A 75 4.98 -15.38 10.82
CA THR A 75 4.67 -14.99 12.21
C THR A 75 3.42 -14.13 12.35
N HIS A 76 2.99 -13.43 11.29
CA HIS A 76 1.92 -12.44 11.33
C HIS A 76 0.71 -12.79 10.45
N ARG A 77 0.60 -14.03 9.96
CA ARG A 77 -0.52 -14.48 9.11
C ARG A 77 -1.91 -14.38 9.77
N LYS A 78 -1.97 -14.19 11.08
CA LYS A 78 -3.23 -13.98 11.81
C LYS A 78 -3.70 -12.52 11.83
N PHE A 79 -2.84 -11.58 11.43
CA PHE A 79 -3.15 -10.15 11.49
C PHE A 79 -3.51 -9.63 10.09
N PRO A 80 -4.73 -9.12 9.89
CA PRO A 80 -5.11 -8.49 8.64
C PRO A 80 -4.30 -7.21 8.44
N VAL A 81 -3.99 -6.91 7.18
CA VAL A 81 -3.20 -5.73 6.82
C VAL A 81 -3.94 -4.43 7.18
N GLY A 82 -5.26 -4.48 7.25
CA GLY A 82 -6.11 -3.39 7.73
C GLY A 82 -5.76 -2.94 9.14
N ASP A 83 -5.49 -3.87 10.06
CA ASP A 83 -5.15 -3.54 11.45
C ASP A 83 -3.81 -2.80 11.51
N MET A 84 -2.80 -3.28 10.78
CA MET A 84 -1.52 -2.59 10.64
C MET A 84 -1.73 -1.18 10.08
N LEU A 85 -2.54 -1.03 9.03
CA LEU A 85 -2.83 0.27 8.45
C LEU A 85 -3.54 1.19 9.45
N THR A 86 -4.48 0.67 10.25
CA THR A 86 -5.15 1.43 11.30
C THR A 86 -4.19 1.89 12.38
N SER A 87 -3.23 1.06 12.80
CA SER A 87 -2.15 1.48 13.71
C SER A 87 -1.28 2.60 13.12
N LEU A 88 -1.19 2.71 11.79
CA LEU A 88 -0.49 3.79 11.07
C LEU A 88 -1.39 5.01 10.78
N GLY A 89 -2.59 5.08 11.36
CA GLY A 89 -3.50 6.22 11.23
C GLY A 89 -4.47 6.13 10.05
N TRP A 90 -4.56 4.99 9.35
CA TRP A 90 -5.58 4.79 8.33
C TRP A 90 -6.96 4.61 8.94
N LYS A 91 -7.91 5.44 8.51
CA LYS A 91 -9.33 5.27 8.82
C LYS A 91 -9.93 4.36 7.75
N LYS A 92 -10.22 3.09 8.09
CA LYS A 92 -10.90 2.14 7.20
C LYS A 92 -12.16 2.84 6.64
N PRO A 93 -12.31 3.00 5.31
CA PRO A 93 -13.53 3.53 4.73
C PRO A 93 -14.69 2.70 5.26
N ARG A 94 -15.81 3.34 5.63
CA ARG A 94 -17.05 2.61 5.93
C ARG A 94 -17.34 1.71 4.73
N GLN A 95 -17.19 0.41 4.92
CA GLN A 95 -17.83 -0.56 4.04
C GLN A 95 -19.30 -0.53 4.47
N ASP A 96 -20.06 0.38 3.88
CA ASP A 96 -21.51 0.22 3.84
C ASP A 96 -21.76 -1.09 3.09
N LYS A 97 -22.24 -2.08 3.84
CA LYS A 97 -22.63 -3.39 3.35
C LYS A 97 -24.11 -3.38 3.05
#